data_AF-A0A8T0DUE4-F1
#
_entry.id   AF-A0A8T0DUE4-F1
#
_cell.length_a   1.000
_cell.length_b   1.000
_cell.length_c   1.000
_cell.angle_alpha   90.00
_cell.angle_beta   90.00
_cell.angle_gamma   90.00
#
_symmetry.space_group_name_H-M   'P 1'
#
loop_
_entity.id
_entity.type
_entity.pdbx_description
1 polymer ?
#
loop_
_entity_poly.entity_id
_entity_poly.type
_entity_poly.pdbx_seq_one_letter_code
_entity_poly.pdbx_strand_id
1 'polypeptide(L)'
;MCSPCQVYRLIRLDPRVHDGQSLVHLACSPETSTVGRFVICHFPNTAVLNLLFQLGANPNCMDVHGQRPLLSVLSSRRFLLAEQASLVHLLVQNGAHLDAVNKNGLTALAPQFVSVLSKSGLSILEHTTLACQASRVARRAGLHPRNIPPSIQLPGNLWSFIQMH
;
A
#
# COMPACT_ATOMS: atom_id res chain seq x y z
N MET A 1 10.62 23.42 20.40
CA MET A 1 9.36 22.65 20.30
C MET A 1 9.62 21.44 19.41
N CYS A 2 9.53 20.21 19.91
CA CYS A 2 9.88 19.00 19.15
C CYS A 2 8.83 18.69 18.08
N SER A 3 9.02 19.23 16.87
CA SER A 3 8.23 18.89 15.69
C SER A 3 8.15 17.37 15.39
N PRO A 4 9.17 16.52 15.65
CA PRO A 4 9.07 15.09 15.37
C PRO A 4 8.02 14.38 16.22
N CYS A 5 7.84 14.80 17.48
CA CYS A 5 6.90 14.18 18.41
C CYS A 5 5.43 14.42 17.99
N GLN A 6 5.16 15.57 17.37
CA GLN A 6 3.81 15.92 16.90
C GLN A 6 3.43 15.11 15.66
N VAL A 7 4.33 14.98 14.68
CA VAL A 7 4.09 14.18 13.47
C VAL A 7 3.98 12.70 13.81
N TYR A 8 4.81 12.19 14.72
CA TYR A 8 4.71 10.82 15.21
C TYR A 8 3.33 10.54 15.85
N ARG A 9 2.86 11.45 16.70
CA ARG A 9 1.53 11.34 17.32
C ARG A 9 0.43 11.37 16.26
N LEU A 10 0.56 12.22 15.23
CA LEU A 10 -0.38 12.27 14.11
C LEU A 10 -0.45 10.93 13.36
N ILE A 11 0.69 10.31 13.07
CA ILE A 11 0.72 9.02 12.38
C ILE A 11 0.04 7.94 13.21
N ARG A 12 0.26 7.91 14.53
CA ARG A 12 -0.41 6.97 15.43
C ARG A 12 -1.92 7.17 15.55
N LEU A 13 -2.44 8.37 15.29
CA LEU A 13 -3.88 8.61 15.22
C LEU A 13 -4.51 8.03 13.95
N ASP A 14 -3.70 7.62 12.97
CA ASP A 14 -4.12 7.07 11.68
C ASP A 14 -5.28 7.86 11.04
N PRO A 15 -5.14 9.19 10.85
CA PRO A 15 -6.22 10.02 10.34
C PRO A 15 -6.60 9.58 8.91
N ARG A 16 -7.89 9.42 8.69
CA ARG A 16 -8.48 9.04 7.40
C ARG A 16 -9.38 10.15 6.87
N VAL A 17 -9.32 10.40 5.57
CA VAL A 17 -10.29 11.27 4.87
C VAL A 17 -11.55 10.48 4.49
N HIS A 18 -12.51 11.14 3.81
CA HIS A 18 -13.83 10.57 3.49
C HIS A 18 -13.80 9.22 2.75
N ASP A 19 -12.81 9.01 1.87
CA ASP A 19 -12.62 7.74 1.15
C ASP A 19 -11.80 6.70 1.95
N GLY A 20 -11.53 6.94 3.24
CA GLY A 20 -10.70 6.06 4.06
C GLY A 20 -9.21 6.13 3.73
N GLN A 21 -8.81 7.02 2.82
CA GLN A 21 -7.41 7.24 2.44
C GLN A 21 -6.60 7.72 3.65
N SER A 22 -5.45 7.08 3.87
CA SER A 22 -4.47 7.47 4.88
C SER A 22 -3.54 8.57 4.39
N LEU A 23 -2.72 9.12 5.28
CA LEU A 23 -1.66 10.08 4.92
C LEU A 23 -0.73 9.56 3.82
N VAL A 24 -0.47 8.25 3.77
CA VAL A 24 0.37 7.64 2.72
C VAL A 24 -0.34 7.68 1.36
N HIS A 25 -1.66 7.43 1.31
CA HIS A 25 -2.44 7.57 0.06
C HIS A 25 -2.38 9.01 -0.44
N LEU A 26 -2.57 9.98 0.45
CA LEU A 26 -2.56 11.40 0.10
C LEU A 26 -1.18 11.83 -0.41
N ALA A 27 -0.11 11.44 0.30
CA ALA A 27 1.25 11.78 -0.09
C ALA A 27 1.69 11.17 -1.44
N CYS A 28 1.04 10.08 -1.84
CA CYS A 28 1.20 9.45 -3.14
C CYS A 28 0.29 10.03 -4.24
N SER A 29 -0.67 10.91 -3.94
CA SER A 29 -1.74 11.30 -4.87
C SER A 29 -1.63 12.78 -5.29
N PRO A 30 -1.58 13.09 -6.60
CA PRO A 30 -1.46 14.47 -7.09
C PRO A 30 -2.71 15.29 -6.83
N GLU A 31 -3.87 14.63 -6.65
CA GLU A 31 -5.15 15.26 -6.32
C GLU A 31 -5.11 16.06 -5.01
N THR A 32 -4.14 15.77 -4.13
CA THR A 32 -4.03 16.40 -2.81
C THR A 32 -3.18 17.66 -2.80
N SER A 33 -2.65 18.08 -3.96
CA SER A 33 -1.75 19.23 -4.06
C SER A 33 -2.46 20.58 -3.85
N THR A 34 -3.79 20.62 -4.02
CA THR A 34 -4.59 21.85 -3.97
C THR A 34 -5.64 21.81 -2.87
N VAL A 35 -5.79 22.95 -2.18
CA VAL A 35 -6.95 23.22 -1.32
C VAL A 35 -7.67 24.43 -1.91
N GLY A 36 -8.79 24.17 -2.59
CA GLY A 36 -9.45 25.16 -3.42
C GLY A 36 -8.52 25.61 -4.56
N ARG A 37 -8.19 26.91 -4.60
CA ARG A 37 -7.28 27.51 -5.60
C ARG A 37 -5.82 27.59 -5.15
N PHE A 38 -5.50 27.19 -3.93
CA PHE A 38 -4.16 27.34 -3.36
C PHE A 38 -3.40 26.02 -3.46
N VAL A 39 -2.21 26.08 -4.08
CA VAL A 39 -1.24 24.97 -4.05
C VAL A 39 -0.47 25.07 -2.73
N ILE A 40 -0.75 24.15 -1.81
CA ILE A 40 -0.09 24.14 -0.49
C ILE A 40 1.23 23.36 -0.58
N CYS A 41 1.20 22.24 -1.30
CA CYS A 41 2.35 21.37 -1.50
C CYS A 41 2.15 20.60 -2.80
N HIS A 42 3.25 20.23 -3.46
CA HIS A 42 3.19 19.43 -4.67
C HIS A 42 3.28 17.96 -4.29
N PHE A 43 2.21 17.22 -4.56
CA PHE A 43 2.20 15.76 -4.49
C PHE A 43 2.22 15.17 -5.90
N PRO A 44 2.87 14.01 -6.08
CA PRO A 44 3.42 13.12 -5.06
C PRO A 44 4.75 13.65 -4.50
N ASN A 45 4.98 13.47 -3.19
CA ASN A 45 6.16 14.03 -2.51
C ASN A 45 6.94 12.92 -1.79
N THR A 46 8.08 12.55 -2.37
CA THR A 46 8.95 11.47 -1.85
C THR A 46 9.58 11.81 -0.50
N ALA A 47 9.86 13.10 -0.23
CA ALA A 47 10.40 13.52 1.07
C ALA A 47 9.36 13.35 2.19
N VAL A 48 8.09 13.70 1.92
CA VAL A 48 6.99 13.47 2.86
C VAL A 48 6.77 11.96 3.07
N LEU A 49 6.77 11.16 1.99
CA LEU A 49 6.64 9.71 2.10
C LEU A 49 7.76 9.09 2.96
N ASN A 50 9.01 9.49 2.71
CA ASN A 50 10.15 9.04 3.51
C ASN A 50 9.98 9.39 4.99
N LEU A 51 9.56 10.62 5.31
CA LEU A 51 9.31 11.02 6.69
C LEU A 51 8.19 10.18 7.33
N LEU A 52 7.09 9.95 6.61
CA LEU A 52 5.99 9.10 7.08
C LEU A 52 6.49 7.68 7.41
N PHE A 53 7.26 7.06 6.51
CA PHE A 53 7.80 5.72 6.74
C PHE A 53 8.83 5.65 7.85
N GLN A 54 9.74 6.63 7.94
CA GLN A 54 10.71 6.75 9.05
C GLN A 54 10.01 6.85 10.41
N LEU A 55 8.82 7.44 10.45
CA LEU A 55 8.00 7.56 11.66
C LEU A 55 7.03 6.38 11.87
N GLY A 56 7.11 5.33 11.04
CA GLY A 56 6.35 4.09 11.20
C GLY A 56 4.95 4.10 10.57
N ALA A 57 4.70 4.97 9.59
CA ALA A 57 3.46 4.89 8.81
C ALA A 57 3.38 3.55 8.07
N ASN A 58 2.21 2.92 8.10
CA ASN A 58 2.00 1.64 7.45
C ASN A 58 1.87 1.81 5.91
N PRO A 59 2.77 1.23 5.09
CA PRO A 59 2.69 1.30 3.63
C PRO A 59 1.52 0.49 3.04
N ASN A 60 0.94 -0.41 3.82
CA ASN A 60 -0.12 -1.33 3.43
C ASN A 60 -1.51 -0.92 3.96
N CYS A 61 -1.68 0.34 4.37
CA CYS A 61 -2.99 0.89 4.72
C CYS A 61 -4.00 0.62 3.60
N MET A 62 -5.26 0.34 3.95
CA MET A 62 -6.35 0.22 2.98
C MET A 62 -7.28 1.43 3.07
N ASP A 63 -7.80 1.85 1.93
CA ASP A 63 -8.94 2.77 1.82
C ASP A 63 -10.28 2.01 1.89
N VAL A 64 -11.42 2.70 1.70
CA VAL A 64 -12.74 2.05 1.73
C VAL A 64 -12.94 1.04 0.59
N HIS A 65 -12.16 1.10 -0.49
CA HIS A 65 -12.19 0.15 -1.61
C HIS A 65 -11.20 -1.01 -1.43
N GLY A 66 -10.47 -1.05 -0.31
CA GLY A 66 -9.38 -2.00 -0.12
C GLY A 66 -8.19 -1.73 -1.02
N GLN A 67 -8.14 -0.56 -1.68
CA GLN A 67 -6.93 -0.13 -2.37
C GLN A 67 -5.89 0.27 -1.34
N ARG A 68 -4.66 -0.13 -1.64
CA ARG A 68 -3.45 0.25 -0.89
C ARG A 68 -2.72 1.35 -1.65
N PRO A 69 -1.85 2.14 -1.00
CA PRO A 69 -1.10 3.21 -1.66
C PRO A 69 -0.37 2.74 -2.93
N LEU A 70 0.16 1.50 -2.90
CA LEU A 70 0.82 0.90 -4.06
C LEU A 70 -0.11 0.78 -5.27
N LEU A 71 -1.33 0.30 -5.06
CA LEU A 71 -2.30 0.11 -6.13
C LEU A 71 -2.92 1.42 -6.59
N SER A 72 -3.07 2.42 -5.71
CA SER A 72 -3.52 3.76 -6.11
C SER A 72 -2.51 4.45 -7.02
N VAL A 73 -1.21 4.30 -6.74
CA VAL A 73 -0.14 4.81 -7.62
C VAL A 73 -0.20 4.15 -9.00
N LEU A 74 -0.29 2.81 -9.03
CA LEU A 74 -0.35 2.04 -10.28
C LEU A 74 -1.61 2.33 -11.11
N SER A 75 -2.74 2.56 -10.45
CA SER A 75 -4.04 2.78 -11.12
C SER A 75 -4.25 4.24 -11.56
N SER A 76 -3.43 5.17 -11.07
CA SER A 76 -3.53 6.58 -11.43
C SER A 76 -3.05 6.83 -12.85
N ARG A 77 -3.87 7.56 -13.62
CA ARG A 77 -3.54 7.97 -14.99
C ARG A 77 -2.82 9.32 -15.07
N ARG A 78 -2.59 9.96 -13.93
CA ARG A 78 -1.98 11.29 -13.85
C ARG A 78 -0.46 11.28 -13.83
N PHE A 79 0.13 10.14 -13.50
CA PHE A 79 1.58 10.02 -13.41
C PHE A 79 2.21 9.67 -14.75
N LEU A 80 3.42 10.17 -14.93
CA LEU A 80 4.33 9.63 -15.93
C LEU A 80 4.85 8.27 -15.47
N LEU A 81 5.19 7.40 -16.43
CA LEU A 81 5.69 6.04 -16.14
C LEU A 81 6.88 6.03 -15.18
N ALA A 82 7.81 7.00 -15.33
CA ALA A 82 8.98 7.12 -14.47
C ALA A 82 8.63 7.53 -13.02
N GLU A 83 7.62 8.37 -12.85
CA GLU A 83 7.13 8.78 -11.53
C GLU A 83 6.45 7.62 -10.82
N GLN A 84 5.58 6.88 -11.54
CA GLN A 84 4.96 5.66 -11.00
C GLN A 84 6.01 4.66 -10.56
N ALA A 85 6.99 4.38 -11.42
CA ALA A 85 8.08 3.45 -11.13
C ALA A 85 8.87 3.86 -9.87
N SER A 86 9.16 5.16 -9.71
CA SER A 86 9.88 5.69 -8.55
C SER A 86 9.07 5.58 -7.25
N LEU A 87 7.78 5.88 -7.30
CA LEU A 87 6.89 5.76 -6.14
C LEU A 87 6.65 4.30 -5.77
N VAL A 88 6.45 3.43 -6.75
CA VAL A 88 6.33 1.98 -6.56
C VAL A 88 7.58 1.44 -5.89
N HIS A 89 8.76 1.82 -6.39
CA HIS A 89 10.03 1.43 -5.79
C HIS A 89 10.11 1.86 -4.33
N LEU A 90 9.80 3.13 -4.04
CA LEU A 90 9.82 3.66 -2.67
C LEU A 90 8.86 2.92 -1.72
N LEU A 91 7.63 2.66 -2.17
CA LEU A 91 6.63 1.94 -1.38
C LEU A 91 7.06 0.51 -1.07
N VAL A 92 7.57 -0.20 -2.08
CA VAL A 92 8.02 -1.59 -1.94
C VAL A 92 9.25 -1.70 -1.04
N GLN A 93 10.21 -0.78 -1.17
CA GLN A 93 11.36 -0.70 -0.26
C GLN A 93 10.96 -0.50 1.20
N ASN A 94 9.84 0.18 1.45
CA ASN A 94 9.31 0.39 2.80
C ASN A 94 8.34 -0.73 3.25
N GLY A 95 8.22 -1.82 2.50
CA GLY A 95 7.45 -3.02 2.89
C GLY A 95 6.04 -3.09 2.31
N ALA A 96 5.73 -2.35 1.24
CA ALA A 96 4.46 -2.52 0.53
C ALA A 96 4.37 -3.91 -0.14
N HIS A 97 3.26 -4.60 0.07
CA HIS A 97 3.00 -5.92 -0.50
C HIS A 97 2.57 -5.81 -1.97
N LEU A 98 3.37 -6.41 -2.86
CA LEU A 98 3.09 -6.47 -4.31
C LEU A 98 1.92 -7.41 -4.64
N ASP A 99 1.73 -8.45 -3.85
CA ASP A 99 0.77 -9.53 -4.06
C ASP A 99 -0.57 -9.30 -3.33
N ALA A 100 -0.70 -8.18 -2.62
CA ALA A 100 -1.95 -7.82 -1.97
C ALA A 100 -3.05 -7.51 -3.00
N VAL A 101 -4.25 -8.05 -2.78
CA VAL A 101 -5.44 -7.78 -3.60
C VAL A 101 -6.35 -6.72 -2.96
N ASN A 102 -7.00 -5.92 -3.80
CA ASN A 102 -8.11 -5.06 -3.37
C ASN A 102 -9.46 -5.81 -3.38
N LYS A 103 -10.56 -5.12 -3.08
CA LYS A 103 -11.92 -5.72 -3.08
C LYS A 103 -12.36 -6.30 -4.43
N ASN A 104 -11.74 -5.86 -5.53
CA ASN A 104 -12.01 -6.35 -6.88
C ASN A 104 -11.06 -7.50 -7.28
N GLY A 105 -10.19 -7.96 -6.38
CA GLY A 105 -9.18 -8.98 -6.69
C GLY A 105 -7.98 -8.47 -7.48
N LEU A 106 -7.84 -7.15 -7.66
CA LEU A 106 -6.73 -6.56 -8.40
C LEU A 106 -5.48 -6.45 -7.51
N THR A 107 -4.33 -6.84 -8.05
CA THR A 107 -3.02 -6.82 -7.39
C THR A 107 -1.99 -6.02 -8.19
N ALA A 108 -0.90 -5.58 -7.56
CA ALA A 108 0.19 -4.87 -8.25
C ALA A 108 0.92 -5.77 -9.26
N LEU A 109 0.91 -7.09 -9.04
CA LEU A 109 1.49 -8.09 -9.97
C LEU A 109 0.63 -8.37 -11.22
N ALA A 110 -0.49 -7.65 -11.41
CA ALA A 110 -1.37 -7.89 -12.54
C ALA A 110 -0.71 -7.49 -13.88
N PRO A 111 -1.04 -8.15 -15.01
CA PRO A 111 -0.34 -7.97 -16.29
C PRO A 111 -0.26 -6.52 -16.80
N GLN A 112 -1.29 -5.71 -16.50
CA GLN A 112 -1.36 -4.31 -16.90
C GLN A 112 -0.28 -3.41 -16.25
N PHE A 113 0.32 -3.83 -15.13
CA PHE A 113 1.30 -3.05 -14.39
C PHE A 113 2.76 -3.49 -14.64
N VAL A 114 2.96 -4.51 -15.48
CA VAL A 114 4.28 -5.08 -15.76
C VAL A 114 5.26 -4.03 -16.31
N SER A 115 4.79 -3.07 -17.11
CA SER A 115 5.63 -1.97 -17.63
C SER A 115 6.16 -1.04 -16.54
N VAL A 116 5.37 -0.78 -15.51
CA VAL A 116 5.79 0.04 -14.35
C VAL A 116 6.76 -0.75 -13.48
N LEU A 117 6.46 -2.01 -13.22
CA LEU A 117 7.30 -2.90 -12.41
C LEU A 117 8.66 -3.12 -13.06
N SER A 118 8.72 -3.37 -14.37
CA SER A 118 10.00 -3.51 -15.08
C SER A 118 10.82 -2.23 -15.05
N LYS A 119 10.16 -1.06 -15.17
CA LYS A 119 10.83 0.25 -15.09
C LYS A 119 11.31 0.59 -13.68
N SER A 120 10.63 0.10 -12.65
CA SER A 120 10.99 0.35 -11.25
C SER A 120 12.31 -0.29 -10.82
N GLY A 121 12.83 -1.27 -11.59
CA GLY A 121 14.08 -1.96 -11.27
C GLY A 121 13.98 -2.86 -10.03
N LEU A 122 12.78 -3.13 -9.53
CA LEU A 122 12.54 -3.97 -8.36
C LEU A 122 12.82 -5.44 -8.64
N SER A 123 13.57 -6.07 -7.74
CA SER A 123 13.63 -7.52 -7.63
C SER A 123 12.38 -8.00 -6.88
N ILE A 124 11.34 -8.38 -7.62
CA ILE A 124 10.04 -8.81 -7.05
C ILE A 124 10.24 -9.93 -6.01
N LEU A 125 11.18 -10.84 -6.25
CA LEU A 125 11.46 -11.98 -5.36
C LEU A 125 12.02 -11.53 -4.01
N GLU A 126 12.85 -10.49 -3.96
CA GLU A 126 13.43 -9.96 -2.71
C GLU A 126 12.38 -9.32 -1.80
N HIS A 127 11.31 -8.78 -2.39
CA HIS A 127 10.27 -8.06 -1.67
C HIS A 127 9.00 -8.89 -1.40
N THR A 128 9.02 -10.19 -1.70
CA THR A 128 7.99 -11.13 -1.26
C THR A 128 8.46 -11.92 -0.06
N THR A 129 7.80 -11.72 1.09
CA THR A 129 8.17 -12.44 2.32
C THR A 129 7.72 -13.91 2.26
N LEU A 130 8.33 -14.77 3.08
CA LEU A 130 7.87 -16.15 3.25
C LEU A 130 6.40 -16.21 3.67
N ALA A 131 5.95 -15.26 4.52
CA ALA A 131 4.56 -15.17 4.94
C ALA A 131 3.62 -14.90 3.76
N CYS A 132 4.02 -14.01 2.85
CA CYS A 132 3.29 -13.74 1.60
C CYS A 132 3.16 -15.01 0.74
N GLN A 133 4.27 -15.71 0.52
CA GLN A 133 4.26 -16.96 -0.26
C GLN A 133 3.39 -18.04 0.40
N ALA A 134 3.51 -18.23 1.72
CA ALA A 134 2.68 -19.16 2.48
C ALA A 134 1.19 -18.81 2.39
N SER A 135 0.85 -17.52 2.46
CA SER A 135 -0.54 -17.02 2.34
C SER A 135 -1.13 -17.29 0.96
N ARG A 136 -0.34 -17.11 -0.10
CA ARG A 136 -0.77 -17.45 -1.47
C ARG A 136 -1.02 -18.95 -1.64
N VAL A 137 -0.15 -19.79 -1.09
CA VAL A 137 -0.33 -21.26 -1.10
C VAL A 137 -1.59 -21.65 -0.32
N ALA A 138 -1.78 -21.07 0.87
CA ALA A 138 -2.97 -21.28 1.69
C ALA A 138 -4.26 -20.91 0.93
N ARG A 139 -4.28 -19.77 0.25
CA ARG A 139 -5.42 -19.33 -0.57
C ARG A 139 -5.68 -20.25 -1.75
N ARG A 140 -4.65 -20.71 -2.45
CA ARG A 140 -4.76 -21.69 -3.54
C ARG A 140 -5.27 -23.05 -3.06
N ALA A 141 -4.92 -23.44 -1.83
CA ALA A 141 -5.42 -24.66 -1.19
C ALA A 141 -6.87 -24.54 -0.70
N GLY A 142 -7.52 -23.38 -0.89
CA GLY A 142 -8.93 -23.16 -0.53
C GLY A 142 -9.13 -22.76 0.93
N LEU A 143 -8.08 -22.36 1.66
CA LEU A 143 -8.23 -21.82 3.02
C LEU A 143 -8.96 -20.48 2.96
N HIS A 144 -10.25 -20.53 3.28
CA HIS A 144 -11.13 -19.39 3.36
C HIS A 144 -11.80 -19.38 4.73
N PRO A 145 -12.07 -18.20 5.34
CA PRO A 145 -12.87 -18.11 6.56
C PRO A 145 -14.22 -18.87 6.55
N ARG A 146 -14.77 -19.18 5.38
CA ARG A 146 -16.05 -19.90 5.21
C ARG A 146 -15.88 -21.43 5.10
N ASN A 147 -14.67 -21.92 4.86
CA ASN A 147 -14.39 -23.34 4.60
C ASN A 147 -13.19 -23.80 5.44
N ILE A 148 -13.30 -23.62 6.76
CA ILE A 148 -12.23 -23.90 7.70
C ILE A 148 -12.30 -25.38 8.11
N PRO A 149 -11.22 -26.17 7.89
CA PRO A 149 -11.13 -27.48 8.51
C PRO A 149 -11.20 -27.33 10.04
N PRO A 150 -12.04 -28.09 10.76
CA PRO A 150 -12.25 -27.92 12.21
C PRO A 150 -10.97 -28.10 13.05
N SER A 151 -9.89 -28.62 12.45
CA SER A 151 -8.58 -28.78 13.07
C SER A 151 -7.70 -27.53 13.08
N ILE A 152 -8.06 -26.47 12.34
CA ILE A 152 -7.22 -25.27 12.17
C ILE A 152 -7.84 -24.09 12.92
N GLN A 153 -7.17 -23.62 13.98
CA GLN A 153 -7.50 -22.37 14.66
C GLN A 153 -6.40 -21.34 14.38
N LEU A 154 -6.75 -20.28 13.65
CA LEU A 154 -5.87 -19.15 13.35
C LEU A 154 -6.41 -17.86 13.98
N PRO A 155 -5.53 -17.00 14.53
CA PRO A 155 -5.95 -15.71 15.07
C PRO A 155 -6.42 -14.77 13.94
N GLY A 156 -7.29 -13.82 14.28
CA GLY A 156 -7.98 -12.97 13.27
C GLY A 156 -7.05 -12.12 12.41
N ASN A 157 -5.91 -11.67 12.96
CA ASN A 157 -4.88 -10.96 12.21
C ASN A 157 -4.26 -11.84 11.11
N LEU A 158 -4.00 -13.11 11.39
CA LEU A 158 -3.43 -14.05 10.43
C LEU A 158 -4.46 -14.38 9.34
N TRP A 159 -5.75 -14.47 9.70
CA TRP A 159 -6.83 -14.55 8.71
C TRP A 159 -6.88 -13.33 7.78
N SER A 160 -6.79 -12.13 8.33
CA SER A 160 -6.78 -10.91 7.51
C SER A 160 -5.58 -10.85 6.57
N PHE A 161 -4.43 -11.39 7.01
CA PHE A 161 -3.22 -11.48 6.20
C PHE A 161 -3.34 -12.54 5.08
N ILE A 162 -3.94 -13.70 5.35
CA ILE A 162 -4.22 -14.68 4.30
C ILE A 162 -5.24 -14.13 3.31
N GLN A 163 -6.28 -13.43 3.78
CA GLN A 163 -7.35 -12.91 2.95
C GLN A 163 -6.91 -11.80 2.00
N MET A 164 -5.85 -11.06 2.31
CA MET A 164 -5.30 -10.05 1.40
C MET A 164 -4.54 -10.63 0.21
N HIS A 165 -4.28 -11.94 0.16
CA HIS A 165 -3.64 -12.64 -0.96
C HIS A 165 -4.68 -13.41 -1.80
#